data_AF-I5C3J2-F1
#
_entry.id   AF-I5C3J2-F1
#
_cell.length_a   1.000
_cell.length_b   1.000
_cell.length_c   1.000
_cell.angle_alpha   90.00
_cell.angle_beta   90.00
_cell.angle_gamma   90.00
#
_symmetry.space_group_name_H-M   'P 1'
#
loop_
_entity.id
_entity.type
_entity.pdbx_description
1 polymer ?
#
loop_
_entity_poly.entity_id
_entity_poly.type
_entity_poly.pdbx_seq_one_letter_code
_entity_poly.pdbx_strand_id
1 'polypeptide(L)'
;MKLRLYSEFGTLQAVLMHRPAREIDRLTPYNKEYLLFEDVPYLEAMQQEHDVFTDLIKQTTGATVYRLHELLVQVLADENTRQQMLQAHLARSGQQHLSNLFMERLSTAECAVALTAGIKVHELRRKVPHLNVGS
;
A
#
# COMPACT_ATOMS: atom_id res chain seq x y z
N MET A 1 2.84 -3.20 23.52
CA MET A 1 2.22 -4.54 23.27
C MET A 1 3.33 -5.52 22.90
N LYS A 2 3.35 -6.75 23.43
CA LYS A 2 4.32 -7.80 23.03
C LYS A 2 3.63 -8.71 22.00
N LEU A 3 4.14 -8.75 20.76
CA LEU A 3 3.60 -9.59 19.69
C LEU A 3 3.77 -11.07 20.05
N ARG A 4 2.67 -11.84 19.99
CA ARG A 4 2.62 -13.25 20.35
C ARG A 4 1.59 -13.95 19.46
N LEU A 5 1.97 -15.09 18.90
CA LEU A 5 1.08 -15.96 18.12
C LEU A 5 1.35 -17.39 18.57
N TYR A 6 0.42 -17.96 19.33
CA TYR A 6 0.56 -19.31 19.93
C TYR A 6 -0.43 -20.33 19.37
N SER A 7 -1.43 -19.87 18.62
CA SER A 7 -2.50 -20.70 18.07
C SER A 7 -3.17 -19.95 16.91
N GLU A 8 -3.74 -20.72 15.98
CA GLU A 8 -4.56 -20.23 14.85
C GLU A 8 -6.06 -20.16 15.19
N PHE A 9 -6.48 -20.72 16.33
CA PHE A 9 -7.88 -20.86 16.76
C PHE A 9 -8.20 -20.20 18.10
N GLY A 10 -7.19 -19.63 18.78
CA GLY A 10 -7.40 -18.85 20.00
C GLY A 10 -8.08 -17.51 19.73
N THR A 11 -8.58 -16.86 20.78
CA THR A 11 -9.26 -15.55 20.66
C THR A 11 -8.31 -14.50 20.08
N LEU A 12 -8.64 -13.98 18.90
CA LEU A 12 -7.89 -12.93 18.22
C LEU A 12 -7.84 -11.66 19.10
N GLN A 13 -6.64 -11.13 19.32
CA GLN A 13 -6.42 -9.93 20.14
C GLN A 13 -6.03 -8.70 19.29
N ALA A 14 -5.32 -8.94 18.20
CA ALA A 14 -4.85 -7.92 17.28
C ALA A 14 -4.72 -8.51 15.88
N VAL A 15 -5.07 -7.74 14.85
CA VAL A 15 -4.92 -8.12 13.45
C VAL A 15 -4.46 -6.93 12.63
N LEU A 16 -3.59 -7.19 11.65
CA LEU A 16 -3.16 -6.20 10.67
C LEU A 16 -3.89 -6.47 9.35
N MET A 17 -4.56 -5.46 8.81
CA MET A 17 -5.35 -5.58 7.59
C MET A 17 -5.00 -4.47 6.59
N HIS A 18 -5.06 -4.79 5.30
CA HIS A 18 -4.90 -3.83 4.22
C HIS A 18 -6.24 -3.61 3.54
N ARG A 19 -6.76 -2.38 3.63
CA ARG A 19 -8.01 -2.00 2.95
C ARG A 19 -7.71 -1.76 1.47
N PRO A 20 -8.40 -2.45 0.54
CA PRO A 20 -8.18 -2.27 -0.89
C PRO A 20 -8.35 -0.81 -1.33
N ALA A 21 -7.45 -0.34 -2.19
CA ALA A 21 -7.42 1.04 -2.68
C ALA A 21 -6.98 1.10 -4.16
N ARG A 22 -6.26 2.14 -4.56
CA ARG A 22 -5.93 2.48 -5.96
C ARG A 22 -5.10 1.41 -6.68
N GLU A 23 -4.52 0.46 -5.97
CA GLU A 23 -3.90 -0.74 -6.55
C GLU A 23 -4.92 -1.57 -7.33
N ILE A 24 -6.17 -1.62 -6.87
CA ILE A 24 -7.24 -2.38 -7.51
C ILE A 24 -7.67 -1.70 -8.82
N ASP A 25 -7.78 -0.37 -8.84
CA ASP A 25 -8.10 0.42 -10.05
C ASP A 25 -7.04 0.28 -11.17
N ARG A 26 -5.91 -0.36 -10.87
CA ARG A 26 -4.82 -0.61 -11.84
C ARG A 26 -4.90 -1.98 -12.47
N LEU A 27 -5.78 -2.85 -11.96
CA LEU A 27 -6.09 -4.11 -12.60
C LEU A 27 -6.83 -3.85 -13.91
N THR A 28 -6.44 -4.60 -14.92
CA THR A 28 -7.03 -4.61 -16.24
C THR A 28 -7.16 -6.07 -16.68
N PRO A 29 -8.03 -6.37 -17.66
CA PRO A 29 -8.15 -7.73 -18.17
C PRO A 29 -6.81 -8.32 -18.68
N TYR A 30 -5.88 -7.46 -19.11
CA TYR A 30 -4.59 -7.86 -19.66
C TYR A 30 -3.51 -8.14 -18.61
N ASN A 31 -3.64 -7.63 -17.38
CA ASN A 31 -2.63 -7.78 -16.33
C ASN A 31 -3.10 -8.57 -15.10
N LYS A 32 -4.41 -8.87 -14.99
CA LYS A 32 -4.98 -9.52 -13.81
C LYS A 32 -4.28 -10.83 -13.45
N GLU A 33 -4.01 -11.68 -14.44
CA GLU A 33 -3.40 -13.01 -14.23
C GLU A 33 -1.94 -12.86 -13.76
N TYR A 34 -1.20 -11.92 -14.36
CA TYR A 34 0.16 -11.61 -13.92
C TYR A 34 0.21 -11.04 -12.50
N LEU A 35 -0.84 -10.33 -12.09
CA LEU A 35 -1.00 -9.75 -10.75
C LEU A 35 -1.72 -10.69 -9.77
N LEU A 36 -1.93 -11.96 -10.15
CA LEU A 36 -2.53 -13.01 -9.32
C LEU A 36 -4.00 -12.75 -8.95
N PHE A 37 -4.75 -12.07 -9.82
CA PHE A 37 -6.19 -11.88 -9.73
C PHE A 37 -6.93 -12.74 -10.75
N GLU A 38 -8.00 -13.41 -10.30
CA GLU A 38 -8.87 -14.22 -11.15
C GLU A 38 -9.72 -13.35 -12.10
N ASP A 39 -10.25 -12.23 -11.60
CA ASP A 39 -11.02 -11.24 -12.37
C ASP A 39 -10.67 -9.80 -11.97
N VAL A 40 -11.13 -8.81 -12.74
CA VAL A 40 -11.01 -7.38 -12.41
C VAL A 40 -12.14 -7.01 -11.44
N PRO A 41 -11.83 -6.71 -10.17
CA PRO A 41 -12.87 -6.53 -9.17
C PRO A 41 -13.40 -5.08 -9.14
N TYR A 42 -14.58 -4.91 -8.55
CA TYR A 42 -15.16 -3.60 -8.32
C TYR A 42 -14.69 -3.02 -6.98
N LEU A 43 -13.81 -2.01 -7.02
CA LEU A 43 -13.15 -1.46 -5.83
C LEU A 43 -14.15 -1.01 -4.75
N GLU A 44 -15.23 -0.33 -5.11
CA GLU A 44 -16.20 0.15 -4.11
C GLU A 44 -16.87 -1.01 -3.36
N ALA A 45 -17.30 -2.06 -4.06
CA ALA A 45 -17.85 -3.25 -3.41
C ALA A 45 -16.81 -3.95 -2.54
N MET A 46 -15.57 -4.14 -3.02
CA MET A 46 -14.49 -4.72 -2.20
C MET A 46 -14.24 -3.93 -0.92
N GLN A 47 -14.30 -2.61 -1.00
CA GLN A 47 -14.14 -1.73 0.16
C GLN A 47 -15.29 -1.90 1.15
N GLN A 48 -16.53 -1.94 0.67
CA GLN A 48 -17.71 -2.19 1.50
C GLN A 48 -17.62 -3.55 2.20
N GLU A 49 -17.29 -4.61 1.47
CA GLU A 49 -17.11 -5.95 2.03
C GLU A 49 -15.99 -6.00 3.07
N HIS A 50 -14.84 -5.37 2.76
CA HIS A 50 -13.72 -5.28 3.70
C HIS A 50 -14.09 -4.53 4.98
N ASP A 51 -14.84 -3.43 4.86
CA ASP A 51 -15.28 -2.62 6.01
C ASP A 51 -16.25 -3.42 6.90
N VAL A 52 -17.22 -4.12 6.30
CA VAL A 52 -18.11 -5.05 7.02
C VAL A 52 -17.31 -6.15 7.73
N PHE A 53 -16.33 -6.75 7.05
CA PHE A 53 -15.51 -7.80 7.64
C PHE A 53 -14.65 -7.30 8.81
N THR A 54 -14.07 -6.10 8.67
CA THR A 54 -13.30 -5.42 9.71
C THR A 54 -14.16 -5.16 10.95
N ASP A 55 -15.38 -4.67 10.75
CA ASP A 55 -16.31 -4.39 11.85
C ASP A 55 -16.79 -5.68 12.52
N LEU A 56 -17.04 -6.73 11.75
CA LEU A 56 -17.37 -8.05 12.29
C LEU A 56 -16.25 -8.56 13.21
N ILE A 57 -14.98 -8.47 12.80
CA ILE A 57 -13.84 -8.87 13.65
C ILE A 57 -13.86 -8.10 14.97
N LYS A 58 -13.96 -6.76 14.91
CA LYS A 58 -13.97 -5.91 16.11
C LYS A 58 -15.12 -6.27 17.05
N GLN A 59 -16.33 -6.43 16.51
CA GLN A 59 -17.54 -6.68 17.29
C GLN A 59 -17.56 -8.08 17.91
N THR A 60 -17.07 -9.09 17.18
CA THR A 60 -17.12 -10.49 17.63
C THR A 60 -15.98 -10.87 18.57
N THR A 61 -14.79 -10.31 18.36
CA THR A 61 -13.58 -10.70 19.12
C THR A 61 -13.09 -9.63 20.10
N GLY A 62 -13.48 -8.36 19.90
CA GLY A 62 -12.87 -7.22 20.60
C GLY A 62 -11.44 -6.92 20.14
N ALA A 63 -10.95 -7.56 19.08
CA ALA A 63 -9.58 -7.38 18.61
C ALA A 63 -9.30 -5.96 18.11
N THR A 64 -8.06 -5.52 18.33
CA THR A 64 -7.58 -4.28 17.71
C THR A 64 -7.24 -4.53 16.25
N VAL A 65 -7.95 -3.86 15.34
CA VAL A 65 -7.64 -3.91 13.90
C VAL A 65 -6.71 -2.76 13.55
N TYR A 66 -5.49 -3.09 13.15
CA TYR A 66 -4.50 -2.16 12.63
C TYR A 66 -4.61 -2.08 11.10
N ARG A 67 -4.54 -0.88 10.54
CA ARG A 67 -4.51 -0.71 9.08
C ARG A 67 -3.08 -0.57 8.57
N LEU A 68 -2.72 -1.39 7.58
CA LEU A 68 -1.39 -1.38 6.96
C LEU A 68 -1.01 0.02 6.48
N HIS A 69 -1.92 0.71 5.79
CA HIS A 69 -1.65 2.05 5.28
C HIS A 69 -1.29 3.05 6.38
N GLU A 70 -1.99 3.02 7.52
CA GLU A 70 -1.73 3.96 8.62
C GLU A 70 -0.38 3.68 9.29
N LEU A 71 -0.08 2.40 9.55
CA LEU A 71 1.21 2.01 10.09
C LEU A 71 2.34 2.34 9.12
N LEU A 72 2.13 2.15 7.80
CA LEU A 72 3.12 2.50 6.80
C LEU A 72 3.38 4.01 6.79
N VAL A 73 2.34 4.84 6.85
CA VAL A 73 2.50 6.31 6.97
C VAL A 73 3.29 6.68 8.23
N GLN A 74 3.03 6.03 9.36
CA GLN A 74 3.77 6.26 10.60
C GLN A 74 5.25 5.86 10.46
N VAL A 75 5.54 4.70 9.85
CA VAL A 75 6.92 4.24 9.60
C VAL A 75 7.66 5.20 8.68
N LEU A 76 7.00 5.67 7.61
CA LEU A 76 7.58 6.60 6.64
C LEU A 76 7.65 8.05 7.17
N ALA A 77 7.16 8.34 8.38
CA ALA A 77 7.38 9.64 9.01
C ALA A 77 8.85 9.84 9.39
N ASP A 78 9.61 8.76 9.61
CA ASP A 78 11.06 8.82 9.68
C ASP A 78 11.64 8.97 8.26
N GLU A 79 12.34 10.09 8.05
CA GLU A 79 12.82 10.48 6.72
C GLU A 79 13.85 9.49 6.16
N ASN A 80 14.75 8.99 7.01
CA ASN A 80 15.77 8.01 6.62
C ASN A 80 15.12 6.70 6.16
N THR A 81 14.16 6.19 6.95
CA THR A 81 13.39 4.98 6.62
C THR A 81 12.61 5.17 5.32
N ARG A 82 11.97 6.33 5.14
CA ARG A 82 11.24 6.66 3.91
C ARG A 82 12.16 6.66 2.69
N GLN A 83 13.34 7.29 2.79
CA GLN A 83 14.31 7.31 1.70
C GLN A 83 14.82 5.90 1.37
N GLN A 84 15.19 5.11 2.38
CA GLN A 84 15.66 3.73 2.21
C GLN A 84 14.60 2.84 1.54
N MET A 85 13.34 2.94 1.97
CA MET A 85 12.22 2.20 1.37
C MET A 85 12.01 2.56 -0.10
N LEU A 86 11.99 3.86 -0.42
CA LEU A 86 11.84 4.32 -1.80
C LEU A 86 13.02 3.87 -2.69
N GLN A 87 14.25 3.98 -2.19
CA GLN A 87 15.44 3.50 -2.91
C GLN A 87 15.37 2.01 -3.17
N ALA A 88 15.08 1.20 -2.15
CA ALA A 88 14.98 -0.25 -2.27
C ALA A 88 13.87 -0.67 -3.25
N HIS A 89 12.72 0.00 -3.22
CA HIS A 89 11.62 -0.28 -4.13
C HIS A 89 11.98 0.09 -5.58
N LEU A 90 12.51 1.28 -5.81
CA LEU A 90 12.88 1.77 -7.14
C LEU A 90 14.07 1.02 -7.75
N ALA A 91 15.00 0.53 -6.93
CA ALA A 91 16.15 -0.26 -7.37
C ALA A 91 15.73 -1.54 -8.11
N ARG A 92 14.56 -2.12 -7.80
CA ARG A 92 14.00 -3.29 -8.52
C ARG A 92 13.74 -3.01 -9.99
N SER A 93 13.60 -1.74 -10.36
CA SER A 93 13.39 -1.26 -11.73
C SER A 93 14.57 -0.47 -12.30
N GLY A 94 15.69 -0.40 -11.57
CA GLY A 94 16.86 0.42 -11.94
C GLY A 94 16.66 1.94 -11.80
N GLN A 95 15.61 2.37 -11.09
CA GLN A 95 15.19 3.77 -10.99
C GLN A 95 15.54 4.41 -9.64
N GLN A 96 16.50 3.87 -8.89
CA GLN A 96 16.85 4.35 -7.54
C GLN A 96 17.24 5.84 -7.49
N HIS A 97 17.73 6.40 -8.60
CA HIS A 97 18.06 7.82 -8.75
C HIS A 97 16.82 8.74 -8.61
N LEU A 98 15.61 8.22 -8.81
CA LEU A 98 14.37 8.96 -8.62
C LEU A 98 13.96 9.09 -7.14
N SER A 99 14.62 8.40 -6.21
CA SER A 99 14.24 8.43 -4.78
C SER A 99 14.20 9.85 -4.20
N ASN A 100 15.22 10.68 -4.49
CA ASN A 100 15.27 12.08 -4.03
C ASN A 100 14.10 12.91 -4.60
N LEU A 101 13.77 12.69 -5.87
CA LEU A 101 12.62 13.36 -6.50
C LEU A 101 11.30 13.00 -5.80
N PHE A 102 11.13 11.74 -5.42
CA PHE A 102 9.94 11.29 -4.69
C PHE A 102 9.91 11.92 -3.29
N MET A 103 11.05 12.01 -2.60
CA MET A 103 11.16 12.68 -1.30
C MET A 103 10.78 14.17 -1.36
N GLU A 104 11.12 14.86 -2.45
CA GLU A 104 10.81 16.29 -2.63
C GLU A 104 9.36 16.55 -3.07
N ARG A 105 8.76 15.63 -3.83
CA ARG A 105 7.50 15.89 -4.57
C ARG A 105 6.28 15.17 -4.00
N LEU A 106 6.50 14.17 -3.16
CA LEU A 106 5.44 13.40 -2.52
C LEU A 106 5.46 13.65 -1.02
N SER A 107 4.27 13.86 -0.46
CA SER A 107 4.06 13.78 0.98
C SER A 107 4.29 12.35 1.49
N THR A 108 4.49 12.18 2.80
CA THR A 108 4.60 10.85 3.44
C THR A 108 3.44 9.93 3.09
N ALA A 109 2.21 10.46 3.08
CA ALA A 109 1.02 9.72 2.71
C ALA A 109 1.04 9.29 1.24
N GLU A 110 1.49 10.17 0.33
CA GLU A 110 1.64 9.84 -1.08
C GLU A 110 2.75 8.81 -1.32
N CYS A 111 3.85 8.84 -0.55
CA CYS A 111 4.87 7.80 -0.59
C CYS A 111 4.29 6.44 -0.17
N ALA A 112 3.47 6.39 0.90
CA ALA A 112 2.80 5.18 1.32
C ALA A 112 1.88 4.62 0.22
N VAL A 113 1.08 5.48 -0.41
CA VAL A 113 0.24 5.09 -1.56
C VAL A 113 1.09 4.62 -2.73
N ALA A 114 2.19 5.31 -3.04
CA ALA A 114 3.07 4.93 -4.15
C ALA A 114 3.73 3.56 -3.92
N LEU A 115 4.10 3.23 -2.69
CA LEU A 115 4.69 1.94 -2.34
C LEU A 115 3.69 0.78 -2.39
N THR A 116 2.40 1.03 -2.09
CA THR A 116 1.37 -0.04 -2.11
C THR A 116 0.68 -0.15 -3.47
N ALA A 117 0.34 0.97 -4.11
CA ALA A 117 -0.38 0.99 -5.37
C ALA A 117 0.51 1.17 -6.60
N GLY A 118 1.78 1.54 -6.42
CA GLY A 118 2.66 2.00 -7.50
C GLY A 118 2.33 3.44 -7.92
N ILE A 119 2.97 3.91 -9.00
CA ILE A 119 2.67 5.21 -9.63
C ILE A 119 2.69 5.07 -11.15
N LYS A 120 1.67 5.60 -11.84
CA LYS A 120 1.67 5.64 -13.32
C LYS A 120 2.55 6.80 -13.80
N VAL A 121 3.19 6.63 -14.95
CA VAL A 121 4.09 7.64 -15.53
C VAL A 121 3.42 9.01 -15.66
N HIS A 122 2.16 9.07 -16.10
CA HIS A 122 1.43 10.35 -16.23
C HIS A 122 1.11 11.01 -14.88
N GLU A 123 0.97 10.25 -13.79
CA GLU A 123 0.78 10.79 -12.44
C GLU A 123 2.07 11.44 -11.96
N LEU A 124 3.19 10.76 -12.22
CA LEU A 124 4.50 11.28 -11.89
C LEU A 124 4.84 12.53 -12.71
N ARG A 125 4.54 12.55 -14.02
CA ARG A 125 4.72 13.72 -14.88
C ARG A 125 3.91 14.95 -14.45
N ARG A 126 2.70 14.75 -13.90
CA ARG A 126 1.90 15.88 -13.36
C ARG A 126 2.58 16.55 -12.17
N LYS A 127 3.30 15.78 -11.34
CA LYS A 127 4.08 16.31 -10.21
C LYS A 127 5.47 16.79 -10.62
N VAL A 128 5.99 16.28 -11.75
CA VAL A 128 7.33 16.56 -12.26
C VAL A 128 7.28 16.73 -13.79
N PRO A 129 6.96 17.94 -14.29
CA PRO A 129 6.71 18.18 -15.72
C PRO A 129 7.90 17.85 -16.65
N HIS A 130 9.13 17.90 -16.13
CA HIS A 130 10.37 17.67 -16.89
C HIS A 130 10.97 16.28 -16.71
N LEU A 131 10.20 15.32 -16.18
CA LEU A 131 10.73 13.99 -15.93
C LEU A 131 10.86 13.19 -17.24
N ASN A 132 12.11 12.98 -17.67
CA ASN A 132 12.47 12.00 -18.69
C ASN A 132 12.39 10.59 -18.09
N VAL A 133 11.19 10.04 -18.03
CA VAL A 133 10.99 8.60 -17.79
C VAL A 133 11.25 7.89 -19.13
N GLY A 134 12.53 7.71 -19.47
CA GLY A 134 12.93 7.12 -20.74
C GLY A 134 14.42 6.80 -20.80
N SER A 135 14.74 5.53 -20.55
CA SER A 135 15.81 4.73 -21.18
C SER A 135 15.35 3.28 -21.14
#